data_AF-A0A3D3JH37-F1
#
_entry.id   AF-A0A3D3JH37-F1
#
_cell.length_a   1.000
_cell.length_b   1.000
_cell.length_c   1.000
_cell.angle_alpha   90.00
_cell.angle_beta   90.00
_cell.angle_gamma   90.00
#
_symmetry.space_group_name_H-M   'P 1'
#
loop_
_entity.id
_entity.type
_entity.pdbx_description
1 polymer ?
#
loop_
_entity_poly.entity_id
_entity_poly.type
_entity_poly.pdbx_seq_one_letter_code
_entity_poly.pdbx_strand_id
1 'polypeptide(L)' 'MRRKEATMARNSGKGSRVGSVTNRSQIKTHKVYVKRDTTTGRFTDVKSDGKPFKGVAREPDGRRG' A
#
# COMPACT_ATOMS: atom_id res chain seq x y z
N MET A 1 45.29 -2.26 -18.82
CA MET A 1 44.28 -2.72 -17.84
C MET A 1 43.12 -1.73 -17.84
N ARG A 2 42.00 -2.01 -18.55
CA ARG A 2 40.87 -1.08 -18.73
C ARG A 2 39.79 -1.43 -17.69
N ARG A 3 39.51 -0.52 -16.77
CA ARG A 3 38.55 -0.73 -15.67
C ARG A 3 37.14 -0.89 -16.25
N LYS A 4 36.47 -1.99 -15.91
CA LYS A 4 35.04 -2.21 -16.17
C LYS A 4 34.26 -1.18 -15.33
N GLU A 5 33.54 -0.28 -16.00
CA GLU A 5 32.51 0.54 -15.36
C GLU A 5 31.38 -0.38 -14.89
N ALA A 6 31.14 -0.42 -13.58
CA ALA A 6 30.00 -1.12 -13.02
C ALA A 6 28.74 -0.33 -13.35
N THR A 7 27.93 -0.86 -14.27
CA THR A 7 26.56 -0.42 -14.50
C THR A 7 25.76 -0.55 -13.21
N MET A 8 25.47 0.59 -12.56
CA MET A 8 24.57 0.62 -11.41
C MET A 8 23.21 0.00 -11.78
N ALA A 9 22.67 -0.84 -10.91
CA ALA A 9 21.36 -1.45 -11.07
C ALA A 9 20.29 -0.35 -11.17
N ARG A 10 19.71 -0.15 -12.36
CA ARG A 10 18.51 0.66 -12.53
C ARG A 10 17.36 -0.10 -11.87
N ASN A 11 16.82 0.43 -10.77
CA ASN A 11 15.52 -0.03 -10.26
C ASN A 11 14.49 0.27 -11.37
N SER A 12 14.24 -0.72 -12.23
CA SER A 12 13.26 -0.64 -13.31
C SER A 12 11.93 -0.22 -12.70
N GLY A 13 11.54 1.02 -12.98
CA GLY A 13 10.38 1.74 -12.41
C GLY A 13 9.04 1.10 -12.72
N LYS A 14 8.79 -0.10 -12.21
CA LYS A 14 7.49 -0.78 -12.19
C LYS A 14 7.25 -1.44 -10.83
N GLY A 15 7.84 -0.91 -9.76
CA GLY A 15 7.61 -1.33 -8.37
C GLY A 15 6.24 -0.90 -7.83
N SER A 16 5.20 -0.93 -8.65
CA SER A 16 3.84 -0.60 -8.26
C SER A 16 2.94 -1.79 -8.58
N ARG A 17 2.29 -2.32 -7.55
CA ARG A 17 1.21 -3.28 -7.71
C ARG A 17 0.09 -2.65 -8.53
N VAL A 18 -0.28 -3.29 -9.63
CA VAL A 18 -1.45 -2.93 -10.43
C VAL A 18 -2.66 -3.66 -9.84
N GLY A 19 -3.68 -2.91 -9.46
CA GLY A 19 -4.93 -3.45 -8.92
C GLY A 19 -5.09 -3.30 -7.40
N SER A 20 -6.34 -3.48 -6.96
CA SER A 20 -6.76 -3.26 -5.57
C SER A 20 -6.06 -4.21 -4.59
N VAL A 21 -5.73 -3.71 -3.41
CA VAL A 21 -5.23 -4.47 -2.28
C VAL A 21 -6.38 -5.23 -1.64
N THR A 22 -6.46 -6.53 -1.91
CA THR A 22 -7.50 -7.44 -1.39
C THR A 22 -7.27 -7.83 0.08
N ASN A 23 -6.00 -7.97 0.49
CA ASN A 23 -5.60 -8.35 1.85
C ASN A 23 -5.44 -7.14 2.80
N ARG A 24 -5.84 -5.94 2.36
CA ARG A 24 -5.82 -4.74 3.19
C ARG A 24 -7.11 -3.99 3.01
N SER A 25 -7.61 -3.46 4.11
CA SER A 25 -8.68 -2.51 4.13
C SER A 25 -8.21 -1.25 4.82
N GLN A 26 -9.00 -0.19 4.71
CA GLN A 26 -8.77 1.07 5.39
C GLN A 26 -10.03 1.52 6.11
N ILE A 27 -9.84 2.08 7.30
CA ILE A 27 -10.88 2.69 8.10
C ILE A 27 -10.59 4.19 8.16
N LYS A 28 -11.62 5.00 7.94
CA LYS A 28 -11.55 6.44 8.16
C LYS A 28 -11.82 6.70 9.64
N THR A 29 -10.87 7.31 10.34
CA THR A 29 -11.15 7.94 11.65
C THR A 29 -11.45 9.43 11.45
N HIS A 30 -11.62 10.20 12.52
CA HIS A 30 -11.98 11.62 12.49
C HIS A 30 -11.21 12.46 11.45
N LYS A 31 -9.90 12.25 11.30
CA LYS A 31 -9.04 13.05 10.40
C LYS A 31 -8.07 12.24 9.53
N VAL A 32 -7.91 10.95 9.78
CA VAL A 32 -6.86 10.13 9.13
C VAL A 32 -7.41 8.80 8.63
N TYR A 33 -6.67 8.18 7.72
CA TYR A 33 -6.96 6.84 7.24
C TYR A 33 -5.97 5.85 7.82
N VAL A 34 -6.47 4.72 8.32
CA VAL A 34 -5.64 3.65 8.90
C VAL A 34 -5.80 2.40 8.07
N LYS A 35 -4.69 1.78 7.65
CA LYS A 35 -4.71 0.45 7.03
C LYS A 35 -4.87 -0.62 8.09
N ARG A 36 -5.76 -1.55 7.82
CA ARG A 36 -5.92 -2.79 8.58
C ARG A 36 -5.55 -3.97 7.70
N ASP A 37 -4.70 -4.84 8.23
CA ASP A 37 -4.44 -6.15 7.64
C ASP A 37 -5.65 -7.04 7.89
N THR A 38 -6.11 -7.71 6.87
CA THR A 38 -7.45 -8.32 6.90
C THR A 38 -7.40 -9.80 7.17
N THR A 39 -6.21 -10.37 7.20
CA THR A 39 -5.93 -11.73 7.64
C THR A 39 -5.73 -11.76 9.15
N THR A 40 -4.99 -10.77 9.68
CA THR A 40 -4.61 -10.70 11.11
C THR A 40 -5.46 -9.72 11.92
N GLY A 41 -6.18 -8.82 11.26
CA GLY A 41 -6.97 -7.76 11.91
C GLY A 41 -6.15 -6.59 12.46
N ARG A 42 -4.82 -6.62 12.33
CA ARG A 42 -3.90 -5.63 12.90
C ARG A 42 -3.89 -4.32 12.12
N PHE A 43 -3.71 -3.20 12.81
CA PHE A 43 -3.41 -1.91 12.17
C PHE A 43 -1.96 -1.89 11.72
N THR A 44 -1.71 -1.45 10.49
CA THR A 44 -0.37 -1.54 9.87
C THR A 44 0.23 -0.20 9.48
N ASP A 45 -0.59 0.77 9.12
CA ASP A 45 -0.11 2.05 8.59
C ASP A 45 -1.14 3.16 8.79
N VAL A 46 -0.70 4.40 9.00
CA VAL A 46 -1.54 5.58 9.24
C VAL A 46 -1.17 6.67 8.24
N LYS A 47 -2.19 7.27 7.63
CA LYS A 47 -2.04 8.33 6.65
C LYS A 47 -2.68 9.62 7.16
N SER A 48 -1.81 10.55 7.56
CA SER A 48 -2.17 11.81 8.21
C SER A 48 -2.60 12.94 7.26
N ASP A 49 -2.46 12.74 5.94
CA ASP A 49 -2.82 13.74 4.93
C ASP A 49 -4.35 13.87 4.68
N GLY A 50 -5.15 13.14 5.45
CA GLY A 50 -6.61 13.15 5.36
C GLY A 50 -7.17 12.52 4.09
N LYS A 51 -6.34 11.87 3.26
CA LYS A 51 -6.76 11.21 2.02
C LYS A 51 -6.70 9.69 2.14
N PRO A 52 -7.59 8.95 1.45
CA PRO A 52 -7.56 7.50 1.48
C PRO A 52 -6.29 6.95 0.83
N PHE A 53 -5.90 5.75 1.22
CA PHE A 53 -4.88 4.99 0.52
C PHE A 53 -5.39 4.58 -0.86
N LYS A 54 -4.61 4.90 -1.90
CA LYS A 54 -4.92 4.51 -3.27
C LYS A 54 -4.94 2.98 -3.38
N GLY A 55 -6.00 2.44 -3.97
CA GLY A 55 -6.14 1.01 -4.22
C GLY A 55 -6.40 0.17 -2.96
N VAL A 56 -6.73 0.74 -1.81
CA VAL A 56 -7.12 -0.02 -0.61
C VAL A 56 -8.62 0.12 -0.37
N ALA A 57 -9.30 -0.97 -0.05
CA ALA A 57 -10.73 -0.99 0.18
C ALA A 57 -11.15 -0.22 1.45
N ARG A 58 -12.25 0.53 1.44
CA ARG A 58 -12.76 1.19 2.66
C ARG A 58 -13.77 0.28 3.37
N GLU A 59 -13.59 0.03 4.67
CA GLU A 59 -14.55 -0.78 5.44
C GLU A 59 -15.85 0.00 5.75
N PRO A 60 -17.00 -0.69 5.83
CA PRO A 60 -17.23 -2.06 5.32
C PRO A 60 -17.26 -2.06 3.78
N ASP A 61 -16.53 -2.99 3.13
CA ASP A 61 -16.36 -3.00 1.66
C ASP A 61 -17.20 -4.05 0.92
N GLY A 62 -18.01 -4.83 1.65
CA GLY A 62 -18.91 -5.86 1.09
C GLY A 62 -18.22 -7.05 0.41
N ARG A 63 -16.88 -7.07 0.33
CA ARG A 63 -16.12 -8.17 -0.30
C ARG A 63 -15.84 -9.34 0.63
N ARG A 64 -16.27 -9.23 1.88
CA ARG A 64 -16.05 -10.22 2.94
C ARG A 64 -17.34 -10.69 3.59
N GLY A 65 -18.41 -10.72 2.79
CA GLY A 65 -19.68 -11.37 3.11
C GLY A 65 -19.75 -12.74 2.47
#